data_AF-A0A9Q1CC12-F1
#
_entry.id   AF-A0A9Q1CC12-F1
#
_cell.length_a   1.000
_cell.length_b   1.000
_cell.length_c   1.000
_cell.angle_alpha   90.00
_cell.angle_beta   90.00
_cell.angle_gamma   90.00
#
_symmetry.space_group_name_H-M   'P 1'
#
loop_
_entity.id
_entity.type
_entity.pdbx_description
1 polymer ?
#
loop_
_entity_poly.entity_id
_entity_poly.type
_entity_poly.pdbx_seq_one_letter_code
_entity_poly.pdbx_strand_id
1 'polypeptide(L)'
;MLKTTMAAARYLLTSVCMCVLGILFLTSFEQRINLEPTILVSGIVFFSSVVILITVFKSLDRASPHLALSTTLYLFLSNLKARHDGLRALKMFLHNCKDVYPAQQKLLRDIIHKNSATDYGRKFGIGTILSLEDLRKRHPLTNYDHYESFVQRVAQGEPHVMTRDPPTRFCRSNGTTGNCKLVPQDGKKLLPKVRAVLKGVMHENFPKMTSIQRIMKLYIHVNLDESKCGIPMTSVTAIDPKVMKYMVSYTTPPEGLLLNTLFDALYIHLLFGLRERSLGVIEASFIMTVEEAIRILMSEWENLVEDLKTGTIYEGVHLEPNMRSALSKALGNGDVARANEVEVEIRKGPIGIVKRLWPNIAFIGCIDNLGRKPYLQTTFAAGEFRSTRTATLALKELKVSTCGHSMTTRNSFLSTMQQFLNLFQRKQWMKIIHRHVSFMKLK
;
A
#
# COMPACT_ATOMS: atom_id res chain seq x y z
N MET A 1 -34.10 5.97 9.32
CA MET A 1 -34.69 4.62 9.21
C MET A 1 -35.51 4.38 7.94
N LEU A 2 -36.40 5.29 7.52
CA LEU A 2 -37.20 5.08 6.29
C LEU A 2 -36.42 5.13 4.96
N LYS A 3 -35.39 5.99 4.83
CA LYS A 3 -34.53 6.03 3.62
C LYS A 3 -33.67 4.76 3.47
N THR A 4 -33.18 4.23 4.60
CA THR A 4 -32.39 2.99 4.65
C THR A 4 -33.23 1.75 4.32
N THR A 5 -34.51 1.71 4.72
CA THR A 5 -35.42 0.61 4.38
C THR A 5 -35.87 0.64 2.91
N MET A 6 -36.14 1.82 2.34
CA MET A 6 -36.46 1.93 0.91
C MET A 6 -35.27 1.62 0.01
N ALA A 7 -34.06 2.04 0.38
CA ALA A 7 -32.84 1.66 -0.31
C ALA A 7 -32.63 0.15 -0.24
N ALA A 8 -32.72 -0.45 0.97
CA ALA A 8 -32.62 -1.89 1.17
C ALA A 8 -33.66 -2.68 0.34
N ALA A 9 -34.89 -2.18 0.23
CA ALA A 9 -35.94 -2.81 -0.58
C ALA A 9 -35.64 -2.75 -2.09
N ARG A 10 -35.19 -1.60 -2.62
CA ARG A 10 -34.75 -1.47 -4.02
C ARG A 10 -33.56 -2.37 -4.32
N TYR A 11 -32.63 -2.47 -3.37
CA TYR A 11 -31.43 -3.29 -3.45
C TYR A 11 -31.74 -4.80 -3.42
N LEU A 12 -32.66 -5.22 -2.55
CA LEU A 12 -33.19 -6.58 -2.51
C LEU A 12 -33.87 -6.94 -3.84
N LEU A 13 -34.70 -6.03 -4.36
CA LEU A 13 -35.38 -6.21 -5.65
C LEU A 13 -34.38 -6.34 -6.81
N THR A 14 -33.35 -5.49 -6.86
CA THR A 14 -32.29 -5.60 -7.88
C THR A 14 -31.47 -6.89 -7.73
N SER A 15 -31.22 -7.34 -6.50
CA SER A 15 -30.55 -8.62 -6.27
C SER A 15 -31.39 -9.79 -6.76
N VAL A 16 -32.70 -9.78 -6.49
CA VAL A 16 -33.64 -10.79 -6.99
C VAL A 16 -33.71 -10.75 -8.52
N CYS A 17 -33.82 -9.58 -9.13
CA CYS A 17 -33.82 -9.45 -10.60
C CYS A 17 -32.50 -9.93 -11.23
N MET A 18 -31.34 -9.65 -10.64
CA MET A 18 -30.05 -10.12 -11.13
C MET A 18 -29.89 -11.64 -10.96
N CYS A 19 -30.43 -12.22 -9.88
CA CYS A 19 -30.51 -13.67 -9.72
C CYS A 19 -31.39 -14.29 -10.81
N VAL A 20 -32.57 -13.70 -11.08
CA VAL A 20 -33.50 -14.17 -12.13
C VAL A 20 -32.88 -14.05 -13.52
N LEU A 21 -32.23 -12.92 -13.84
CA LEU A 21 -31.54 -12.74 -15.13
C LEU A 21 -30.33 -13.66 -15.28
N GLY A 22 -29.58 -13.92 -14.19
CA GLY A 22 -28.48 -14.88 -14.18
C GLY A 22 -28.97 -16.32 -14.40
N ILE A 23 -30.09 -16.69 -13.78
CA ILE A 23 -30.75 -17.98 -14.01
C ILE A 23 -31.20 -18.08 -15.48
N LEU A 24 -31.88 -17.07 -16.02
CA LEU A 24 -32.35 -17.06 -17.42
C LEU A 24 -31.22 -17.09 -18.46
N PHE A 25 -30.12 -16.36 -18.21
CA PHE A 25 -28.95 -16.37 -19.08
C PHE A 25 -28.24 -17.73 -19.05
N LEU A 26 -28.16 -18.37 -17.90
CA LEU A 26 -27.48 -19.66 -17.74
C LEU A 26 -28.33 -20.85 -18.18
N THR A 27 -29.65 -20.82 -18.02
CA THR A 27 -30.54 -21.82 -18.63
C THR A 27 -30.54 -21.74 -20.16
N SER A 28 -30.36 -20.53 -20.72
CA SER A 28 -30.12 -20.36 -22.17
C SER A 28 -28.74 -20.89 -22.62
N PHE A 29 -27.78 -21.01 -21.70
CA PHE A 29 -26.43 -21.54 -21.93
C PHE A 29 -26.33 -23.06 -21.69
N GLU A 30 -27.15 -23.61 -20.79
CA GLU A 30 -27.32 -25.05 -20.54
C GLU A 30 -27.76 -25.77 -21.82
N GLN A 31 -28.55 -25.12 -22.67
CA GLN A 31 -28.89 -25.63 -24.01
C GLN A 31 -27.69 -25.70 -24.98
N ARG A 32 -26.55 -25.06 -24.69
CA ARG A 32 -25.36 -25.00 -25.56
C ARG A 32 -24.16 -25.80 -25.04
N ILE A 33 -24.09 -26.09 -23.74
CA ILE A 33 -22.96 -26.77 -23.11
C ILE A 33 -23.52 -27.77 -22.09
N ASN A 34 -23.29 -29.07 -22.29
CA ASN A 34 -23.64 -30.17 -21.37
C ASN A 34 -22.88 -30.06 -20.03
N LEU A 35 -23.18 -29.03 -19.22
CA LEU A 35 -22.72 -28.94 -17.84
C LEU A 35 -23.62 -29.77 -16.93
N GLU A 36 -23.05 -30.42 -15.92
CA GLU A 36 -23.86 -31.10 -14.90
C GLU A 36 -24.77 -30.09 -14.16
N PRO A 37 -26.06 -30.41 -13.95
CA PRO A 37 -27.01 -29.54 -13.24
C PRO A 37 -26.55 -29.13 -11.84
N THR A 38 -25.77 -29.97 -11.17
CA THR A 38 -25.19 -29.72 -9.84
C THR A 38 -24.19 -28.56 -9.86
N ILE A 39 -23.34 -28.49 -10.89
CA ILE A 39 -22.36 -27.42 -11.08
C ILE A 39 -23.08 -26.11 -11.41
N LEU A 40 -24.13 -26.18 -12.23
CA LEU A 40 -24.95 -25.03 -12.59
C LEU A 40 -25.65 -24.42 -11.37
N VAL A 41 -26.34 -25.25 -10.58
CA VAL A 41 -27.02 -24.81 -9.35
C VAL A 41 -26.04 -24.26 -8.32
N SER A 42 -24.88 -24.93 -8.13
CA SER A 42 -23.83 -24.45 -7.23
C SER A 42 -23.31 -23.07 -7.66
N GLY A 43 -23.09 -22.87 -8.98
CA GLY A 43 -22.73 -21.59 -9.56
C GLY A 43 -23.77 -20.50 -9.27
N ILE A 44 -25.05 -20.77 -9.51
CA ILE A 44 -26.15 -19.83 -9.27
C ILE A 44 -26.23 -19.42 -7.78
N VAL A 45 -26.14 -20.38 -6.87
CA VAL A 45 -26.16 -20.11 -5.42
C VAL A 45 -24.93 -19.29 -4.99
N PHE A 46 -23.76 -19.57 -5.56
CA PHE A 46 -22.56 -18.80 -5.31
C PHE A 46 -22.68 -17.34 -5.81
N PHE A 47 -23.09 -17.13 -7.06
CA PHE A 47 -23.23 -15.77 -7.61
C PHE A 47 -24.32 -14.97 -6.89
N SER A 48 -25.46 -15.57 -6.61
CA SER A 48 -26.56 -14.92 -5.88
C SER A 48 -26.14 -14.52 -4.47
N SER A 49 -25.48 -15.40 -3.72
CA SER A 49 -24.99 -15.09 -2.36
C SER A 49 -23.94 -13.98 -2.35
N VAL A 50 -23.05 -13.94 -3.35
CA VAL A 50 -22.06 -12.85 -3.48
C VAL A 50 -22.72 -11.52 -3.82
N VAL A 51 -23.71 -11.49 -4.72
CA VAL A 51 -24.46 -10.28 -5.05
C VAL A 51 -25.23 -9.78 -3.82
N ILE A 52 -25.90 -10.67 -3.09
CA ILE A 52 -26.58 -10.34 -1.83
C ILE A 52 -25.59 -9.74 -0.83
N LEU A 53 -24.42 -10.35 -0.65
CA LEU A 53 -23.41 -9.86 0.30
C LEU A 53 -22.90 -8.46 -0.07
N ILE A 54 -22.59 -8.20 -1.34
CA ILE A 54 -22.18 -6.88 -1.81
C ILE A 54 -23.30 -5.85 -1.58
N THR A 55 -24.53 -6.26 -1.86
CA THR A 55 -25.73 -5.44 -1.68
C THR A 55 -25.94 -5.10 -0.21
N VAL A 56 -25.75 -6.05 0.70
CA VAL A 56 -25.77 -5.84 2.15
C VAL A 56 -24.68 -4.85 2.54
N PHE A 57 -23.44 -5.00 2.05
CA PHE A 57 -22.39 -4.05 2.39
C PHE A 57 -22.66 -2.63 1.86
N LYS A 58 -23.25 -2.49 0.67
CA LYS A 58 -23.72 -1.18 0.18
C LYS A 58 -24.81 -0.61 1.10
N SER A 59 -25.75 -1.44 1.56
CA SER A 59 -26.80 -1.00 2.48
C SER A 59 -26.28 -0.59 3.86
N LEU A 60 -25.14 -1.15 4.28
CA LEU A 60 -24.45 -0.81 5.53
C LEU A 60 -23.45 0.35 5.38
N ASP A 61 -23.41 1.02 4.23
CA ASP A 61 -22.47 2.11 3.93
C ASP A 61 -20.99 1.69 4.06
N ARG A 62 -20.71 0.39 3.83
CA ARG A 62 -19.36 -0.20 3.90
C ARG A 62 -18.74 -0.43 2.53
N ALA A 63 -19.40 0.05 1.48
CA ALA A 63 -19.01 -0.08 0.09
C ALA A 63 -19.21 1.26 -0.62
N SER A 64 -18.34 1.57 -1.59
CA SER A 64 -18.48 2.78 -2.39
C SER A 64 -19.80 2.78 -3.18
N PRO A 65 -20.63 3.83 -3.06
CA PRO A 65 -21.85 3.95 -3.85
C PRO A 65 -21.54 4.25 -5.32
N HIS A 66 -20.38 4.85 -5.61
CA HIS A 66 -19.98 5.30 -6.94
C HIS A 66 -19.32 4.22 -7.80
N LEU A 67 -19.06 3.03 -7.24
CA LEU A 67 -18.51 1.91 -7.99
C LEU A 67 -19.61 1.03 -8.60
N ALA A 68 -19.41 0.68 -9.87
CA ALA A 68 -20.18 -0.33 -10.56
C ALA A 68 -20.10 -1.68 -9.82
N LEU A 69 -21.19 -2.46 -9.86
CA LEU A 69 -21.27 -3.74 -9.14
C LEU A 69 -20.15 -4.71 -9.53
N SER A 70 -19.79 -4.75 -10.81
CA SER A 70 -18.67 -5.56 -11.34
C SER A 70 -17.32 -5.16 -10.73
N THR A 71 -17.08 -3.86 -10.54
CA THR A 71 -15.85 -3.36 -9.92
C THR A 71 -15.82 -3.66 -8.42
N THR A 72 -16.96 -3.52 -7.73
CA THR A 72 -17.10 -3.91 -6.32
C THR A 72 -16.86 -5.41 -6.14
N LEU A 73 -17.38 -6.25 -7.05
CA LEU A 73 -17.16 -7.69 -7.05
C LEU A 73 -15.68 -8.04 -7.26
N TYR A 74 -15.02 -7.42 -8.25
CA TYR A 74 -13.60 -7.60 -8.47
C TYR A 74 -12.77 -7.19 -7.25
N LEU A 75 -13.09 -6.05 -6.62
CA LEU A 75 -12.46 -5.61 -5.37
C LEU A 75 -12.64 -6.63 -4.24
N PHE A 76 -13.86 -7.12 -4.07
CA PHE A 76 -14.17 -8.12 -3.06
C PHE A 76 -13.33 -9.39 -3.24
N LEU A 77 -13.34 -9.97 -4.45
CA LEU A 77 -12.62 -11.20 -4.77
C LEU A 77 -11.10 -11.03 -4.67
N SER A 78 -10.56 -9.92 -5.21
CA SER A 78 -9.13 -9.63 -5.15
C SER A 78 -8.65 -9.43 -3.70
N ASN A 79 -9.43 -8.78 -2.85
CA ASN A 79 -9.10 -8.63 -1.43
C ASN A 79 -9.28 -9.93 -0.63
N LEU A 80 -10.25 -10.79 -0.96
CA LEU A 80 -10.36 -12.12 -0.35
C LEU A 80 -9.11 -12.97 -0.65
N LYS A 81 -8.67 -12.98 -1.91
CA LYS A 81 -7.42 -13.64 -2.30
C LYS A 81 -6.21 -13.04 -1.57
N ALA A 82 -6.10 -11.72 -1.55
CA ALA A 82 -4.99 -11.03 -0.87
C ALA A 82 -4.98 -11.30 0.64
N ARG A 83 -6.15 -11.41 1.29
CA ARG A 83 -6.30 -11.79 2.70
C ARG A 83 -5.79 -13.20 2.93
N HIS A 84 -6.26 -14.17 2.14
CA HIS A 84 -5.85 -15.56 2.27
C HIS A 84 -4.33 -15.72 2.07
N ASP A 85 -3.79 -15.15 1.00
CA ASP A 85 -2.36 -15.21 0.69
C ASP A 85 -1.53 -14.48 1.77
N GLY A 86 -2.05 -13.35 2.29
CA GLY A 86 -1.41 -12.59 3.35
C GLY A 86 -1.35 -13.31 4.69
N LEU A 87 -2.44 -13.98 5.11
CA LEU A 87 -2.47 -14.78 6.33
C LEU A 87 -1.54 -15.98 6.25
N ARG A 88 -1.49 -16.66 5.09
CA ARG A 88 -0.53 -17.73 4.84
C ARG A 88 0.91 -17.23 4.93
N ALA A 89 1.21 -16.10 4.28
CA ALA A 89 2.53 -15.48 4.31
C ALA A 89 2.93 -15.08 5.73
N LEU A 90 2.01 -14.51 6.51
CA LEU A 90 2.24 -14.16 7.91
C LEU A 90 2.52 -15.40 8.78
N LYS A 91 1.75 -16.47 8.62
CA LYS A 91 1.98 -17.73 9.36
C LYS A 91 3.37 -18.31 9.07
N MET A 92 3.78 -18.33 7.80
CA MET A 92 5.13 -18.77 7.40
C MET A 92 6.21 -17.84 7.97
N PHE A 93 5.99 -16.53 7.91
CA PHE A 93 6.90 -15.54 8.46
C PHE A 93 7.11 -15.73 9.97
N LEU A 94 6.03 -15.87 10.74
CA LEU A 94 6.08 -16.09 12.19
C LEU A 94 6.74 -17.44 12.54
N HIS A 95 6.50 -18.48 11.74
CA HIS A 95 7.19 -19.77 11.91
C HIS A 95 8.71 -19.61 11.74
N ASN A 96 9.15 -18.94 10.67
CA ASN A 96 10.57 -18.69 10.41
C ASN A 96 11.23 -17.77 11.45
N CYS A 97 10.44 -16.94 12.15
CA CYS A 97 10.94 -16.11 13.25
C CYS A 97 11.23 -16.91 14.53
N LYS A 98 10.74 -18.15 14.66
CA LYS A 98 11.03 -19.00 15.83
C LYS A 98 12.49 -19.44 15.88
N ASP A 99 13.08 -19.72 14.71
CA ASP A 99 14.50 -19.97 14.56
C ASP A 99 15.03 -19.32 13.27
N VAL A 100 15.61 -18.14 13.45
CA VAL A 100 16.12 -17.32 12.35
C VAL A 100 17.47 -17.80 11.82
N TYR A 101 18.21 -18.60 12.59
CA TYR A 101 19.61 -18.87 12.29
C TYR A 101 19.81 -19.76 11.05
N PRO A 102 19.08 -20.88 10.87
CA PRO A 102 19.16 -21.68 9.65
C PRO A 102 18.74 -20.89 8.41
N ALA A 103 17.71 -20.05 8.53
CA ALA A 103 17.24 -19.21 7.43
C ALA A 103 18.30 -18.18 7.01
N GLN A 104 18.96 -17.52 7.96
CA GLN A 104 20.04 -16.57 7.69
C GLN A 104 21.26 -17.23 7.05
N GLN A 105 21.66 -18.40 7.55
CA GLN A 105 22.79 -19.14 6.96
C GLN A 105 22.50 -19.60 5.53
N LYS A 106 21.31 -20.16 5.29
CA LYS A 106 20.89 -20.56 3.94
C LYS A 106 20.93 -19.37 2.99
N LEU A 107 20.39 -18.22 3.44
CA LEU A 107 20.34 -17.01 2.65
C LEU A 107 21.72 -16.46 2.30
N LEU A 108 22.64 -16.47 3.25
CA LEU A 108 24.04 -16.12 3.01
C LEU A 108 24.67 -17.01 1.95
N ARG A 109 24.52 -18.33 2.08
CA ARG A 109 25.06 -19.29 1.11
C ARG A 109 24.47 -19.07 -0.27
N ASP A 110 23.16 -18.86 -0.36
CA ASP A 110 22.47 -18.57 -1.62
C ASP A 110 23.00 -17.27 -2.26
N ILE A 111 23.23 -16.21 -1.48
CA ILE A 111 23.79 -14.93 -1.97
C ILE A 111 25.24 -15.11 -2.45
N ILE A 112 26.09 -15.77 -1.66
CA ILE A 112 27.50 -15.98 -1.99
C ILE A 112 27.61 -16.84 -3.25
N HIS A 113 26.95 -17.99 -3.27
CA HIS A 113 27.00 -18.92 -4.39
C HIS A 113 26.52 -18.25 -5.67
N LYS A 114 25.43 -17.48 -5.59
CA LYS A 114 24.87 -16.78 -6.75
C LYS A 114 25.80 -15.70 -7.30
N ASN A 115 26.56 -15.00 -6.44
CA ASN A 115 27.30 -13.80 -6.83
C ASN A 115 28.83 -13.97 -6.75
N SER A 116 29.35 -15.17 -6.51
CA SER A 116 30.79 -15.44 -6.40
C SER A 116 31.56 -15.11 -7.67
N ALA A 117 30.93 -15.33 -8.84
CA ALA A 117 31.51 -15.08 -10.15
C ALA A 117 31.27 -13.66 -10.70
N THR A 118 30.80 -12.71 -9.87
CA THR A 118 30.73 -11.30 -10.28
C THR A 118 32.11 -10.64 -10.14
N ASP A 119 32.32 -9.48 -10.73
CA ASP A 119 33.57 -8.73 -10.54
C ASP A 119 33.82 -8.40 -9.07
N TYR A 120 32.77 -7.98 -8.37
CA TYR A 120 32.82 -7.77 -6.93
C TYR A 120 33.13 -9.08 -6.19
N GLY A 121 32.48 -10.18 -6.58
CA GLY A 121 32.69 -11.50 -6.01
C GLY A 121 34.13 -12.00 -6.14
N ARG A 122 34.72 -11.86 -7.33
CA ARG A 122 36.14 -12.18 -7.60
C ARG A 122 37.09 -11.28 -6.85
N LYS A 123 36.89 -9.96 -6.92
CA LYS A 123 37.79 -8.96 -6.32
C LYS A 123 37.97 -9.15 -4.81
N PHE A 124 36.90 -9.50 -4.11
CA PHE A 124 36.91 -9.69 -2.65
C PHE A 124 36.89 -11.16 -2.22
N GLY A 125 37.11 -12.10 -3.15
CA GLY A 125 37.16 -13.53 -2.85
C GLY A 125 35.89 -14.10 -2.22
N ILE A 126 34.71 -13.53 -2.52
CA ILE A 126 33.44 -13.86 -1.87
C ILE A 126 33.09 -15.34 -2.01
N GLY A 127 33.45 -15.98 -3.13
CA GLY A 127 33.20 -17.41 -3.35
C GLY A 127 33.87 -18.35 -2.35
N THR A 128 34.86 -17.88 -1.59
CA THR A 128 35.57 -18.68 -0.57
C THR A 128 34.95 -18.57 0.82
N ILE A 129 33.90 -17.78 0.98
CA ILE A 129 33.22 -17.54 2.26
C ILE A 129 32.19 -18.65 2.49
N LEU A 130 32.36 -19.43 3.55
CA LEU A 130 31.48 -20.57 3.88
C LEU A 130 30.60 -20.31 5.11
N SER A 131 30.97 -19.33 5.93
CA SER A 131 30.29 -18.99 7.17
C SER A 131 30.17 -17.48 7.39
N LEU A 132 29.30 -17.09 8.34
CA LEU A 132 29.20 -15.72 8.83
C LEU A 132 30.51 -15.24 9.47
N GLU A 133 31.27 -16.14 10.09
CA GLU A 133 32.57 -15.82 10.67
C GLU A 133 33.60 -15.50 9.58
N ASP A 134 33.65 -16.31 8.51
CA ASP A 134 34.51 -16.06 7.35
C ASP A 134 34.18 -14.73 6.70
N LEU A 135 32.88 -14.40 6.57
CA LEU A 135 32.47 -13.12 6.00
C LEU A 135 32.97 -11.95 6.84
N ARG A 136 32.86 -12.03 8.17
CA ARG A 136 33.34 -10.97 9.07
C ARG A 136 34.85 -10.80 9.04
N LYS A 137 35.61 -11.88 8.83
CA LYS A 137 37.07 -11.85 8.71
C LYS A 137 37.52 -11.28 7.37
N ARG A 138 36.81 -11.59 6.28
CA ARG A 138 37.25 -11.32 4.90
C ARG A 138 36.64 -10.07 4.28
N HIS A 139 35.48 -9.61 4.76
CA HIS A 139 34.80 -8.45 4.21
C HIS A 139 34.58 -7.38 5.28
N PRO A 140 35.17 -6.17 5.14
CA PRO A 140 35.02 -5.11 6.12
C PRO A 140 33.63 -4.49 6.08
N LEU A 141 33.22 -3.88 7.19
CA LEU A 141 32.06 -2.99 7.18
C LEU A 141 32.36 -1.78 6.31
N THR A 142 31.47 -1.49 5.37
CA THR A 142 31.68 -0.54 4.26
C THR A 142 30.55 0.48 4.17
N ASN A 143 30.80 1.60 3.48
CA ASN A 143 29.83 2.64 3.16
C ASN A 143 29.52 2.67 1.65
N TYR A 144 28.75 3.65 1.17
CA TYR A 144 28.34 3.68 -0.26
C TYR A 144 29.51 3.93 -1.20
N ASP A 145 30.47 4.73 -0.77
CA ASP A 145 31.63 5.15 -1.57
C ASP A 145 32.44 3.92 -2.02
N HIS A 146 32.48 2.86 -1.19
CA HIS A 146 33.06 1.57 -1.55
C HIS A 146 32.42 0.93 -2.79
N TYR A 147 31.13 1.17 -3.00
CA TYR A 147 30.32 0.54 -4.05
C TYR A 147 30.01 1.45 -5.22
N GLU A 148 30.26 2.75 -5.09
CA GLU A 148 29.83 3.77 -6.06
C GLU A 148 30.31 3.44 -7.48
N SER A 149 31.59 3.09 -7.65
CA SER A 149 32.15 2.72 -8.96
C SER A 149 31.44 1.49 -9.57
N PHE A 150 31.15 0.47 -8.77
CA PHE A 150 30.43 -0.71 -9.23
C PHE A 150 28.98 -0.37 -9.61
N VAL A 151 28.31 0.46 -8.81
CA VAL A 151 26.94 0.92 -9.08
C VAL A 151 26.89 1.71 -10.39
N GLN A 152 27.85 2.60 -10.63
CA GLN A 152 27.95 3.38 -11.86
C GLN A 152 28.14 2.48 -13.09
N ARG A 153 29.00 1.46 -13.00
CA ARG A 153 29.20 0.46 -14.07
C ARG A 153 27.91 -0.31 -14.38
N VAL A 154 27.19 -0.76 -13.35
CA VAL A 154 25.87 -1.40 -13.55
C VAL A 154 24.88 -0.42 -14.18
N ALA A 155 24.87 0.86 -13.76
CA ALA A 155 24.00 1.89 -14.32
C ALA A 155 24.36 2.26 -15.79
N GLN A 156 25.59 2.00 -16.21
CA GLN A 156 26.05 2.10 -17.60
C GLN A 156 25.71 0.85 -18.43
N GLY A 157 25.17 -0.21 -17.80
CA GLY A 157 24.74 -1.43 -18.49
C GLY A 157 25.75 -2.57 -18.43
N GLU A 158 26.83 -2.43 -17.66
CA GLU A 158 27.82 -3.50 -17.53
C GLU A 158 27.24 -4.68 -16.71
N PRO A 159 27.14 -5.89 -17.29
CA PRO A 159 26.54 -7.03 -16.63
C PRO A 159 27.50 -7.66 -15.61
N HIS A 160 26.95 -8.42 -14.66
CA HIS A 160 27.73 -9.26 -13.72
C HIS A 160 28.79 -8.53 -12.86
N VAL A 161 28.66 -7.21 -12.68
CA VAL A 161 29.58 -6.42 -11.86
C VAL A 161 29.38 -6.68 -10.37
N MET A 162 28.14 -6.53 -9.87
CA MET A 162 27.81 -6.65 -8.45
C MET A 162 26.99 -7.92 -8.16
N THR A 163 25.96 -8.13 -8.98
CA THR A 163 25.04 -9.26 -8.89
C THR A 163 25.03 -10.03 -10.19
N ARG A 164 24.77 -11.35 -10.11
CA ARG A 164 24.64 -12.18 -11.30
C ARG A 164 23.50 -11.74 -12.21
N ASP A 165 22.34 -11.48 -11.62
CA ASP A 165 21.17 -11.02 -12.36
C ASP A 165 21.16 -9.47 -12.38
N PRO A 166 20.76 -8.82 -13.48
CA PRO A 166 20.67 -7.35 -13.55
C PRO A 166 19.58 -6.82 -12.61
N PRO A 167 19.74 -5.60 -12.06
CA PRO A 167 18.70 -4.99 -11.25
C PRO A 167 17.47 -4.66 -12.11
N THR A 168 16.29 -4.73 -11.50
CA THR A 168 15.05 -4.35 -12.19
C THR A 168 14.75 -2.86 -12.07
N ARG A 169 15.39 -2.18 -11.11
CA ARG A 169 15.32 -0.74 -10.89
C ARG A 169 16.49 -0.27 -10.03
N PHE A 170 16.81 1.01 -10.11
CA PHE A 170 17.63 1.71 -9.12
C PHE A 170 16.74 2.52 -8.18
N CYS A 171 16.96 2.37 -6.88
CA CYS A 171 16.35 3.21 -5.89
C CYS A 171 17.22 4.43 -5.61
N ARG A 172 16.67 5.64 -5.82
CA ARG A 172 17.34 6.89 -5.45
C ARG A 172 17.13 7.14 -3.96
N SER A 173 18.21 7.46 -3.23
CA SER A 173 18.10 7.97 -1.86
C SER A 173 17.71 9.45 -1.87
N ASN A 174 16.83 9.87 -0.96
CA ASN A 174 16.37 11.27 -0.78
C ASN A 174 17.46 12.19 -0.17
N GLY A 175 18.67 12.23 -0.73
CA GLY A 175 19.67 13.23 -0.36
C GLY A 175 19.40 14.53 -1.10
N THR A 176 19.21 15.64 -0.36
CA THR A 176 18.80 16.95 -0.91
C THR A 176 19.95 17.90 -1.28
N THR A 177 21.22 17.48 -1.25
CA THR A 177 22.36 18.38 -1.52
C THR A 177 23.58 17.70 -2.18
N GLY A 178 23.38 16.73 -3.07
CA GLY A 178 24.49 16.12 -3.85
C GLY A 178 24.03 15.02 -4.82
N ASN A 179 24.99 14.37 -5.51
CA ASN A 179 24.74 13.20 -6.37
C ASN A 179 23.92 12.15 -5.58
N CYS A 180 22.67 11.92 -5.99
CA CYS A 180 21.80 10.96 -5.30
C CYS A 180 22.40 9.55 -5.35
N LYS A 181 22.46 8.86 -4.21
CA LYS A 181 22.92 7.47 -4.16
C LYS A 181 21.93 6.57 -4.90
N LEU A 182 22.46 5.76 -5.82
CA LEU A 182 21.70 4.77 -6.59
C LEU A 182 21.86 3.40 -5.94
N VAL A 183 20.75 2.77 -5.58
CA VAL A 183 20.75 1.45 -4.95
C VAL A 183 20.10 0.44 -5.89
N PRO A 184 20.85 -0.50 -6.48
CA PRO A 184 20.28 -1.53 -7.34
C PRO A 184 19.31 -2.42 -6.56
N GLN A 185 18.14 -2.70 -7.12
CA GLN A 185 17.12 -3.55 -6.48
C GLN A 185 16.51 -4.56 -7.45
N ASP A 186 16.32 -5.79 -6.99
CA ASP A 186 15.41 -6.77 -7.58
C ASP A 186 14.00 -6.60 -6.98
N GLY A 187 13.17 -5.83 -7.67
CA GLY A 187 11.78 -5.56 -7.29
C GLY A 187 10.84 -6.75 -7.49
N LYS A 188 11.21 -7.76 -8.29
CA LYS A 188 10.32 -8.86 -8.69
C LYS A 188 10.14 -9.91 -7.59
N LYS A 189 11.10 -10.04 -6.66
CA LYS A 189 11.10 -11.14 -5.67
C LYS A 189 10.72 -10.74 -4.24
N LEU A 190 11.29 -9.64 -3.72
CA LEU A 190 11.14 -9.31 -2.29
C LEU A 190 9.86 -8.51 -2.00
N LEU A 191 9.55 -7.51 -2.82
CA LEU A 191 8.42 -6.60 -2.58
C LEU A 191 7.07 -7.32 -2.50
N PRO A 192 6.73 -8.29 -3.37
CA PRO A 192 5.46 -9.02 -3.25
C PRO A 192 5.35 -9.81 -1.95
N LYS A 193 6.45 -10.45 -1.48
CA LYS A 193 6.47 -11.21 -0.23
C LYS A 193 6.26 -10.32 0.99
N VAL A 194 6.94 -9.17 1.04
CA VAL A 194 6.75 -8.17 2.11
C VAL A 194 5.32 -7.65 2.10
N ARG A 195 4.78 -7.29 0.93
CA ARG A 195 3.38 -6.84 0.79
C ARG A 195 2.38 -7.89 1.27
N ALA A 196 2.61 -9.17 0.98
CA ALA A 196 1.75 -10.26 1.45
C ALA A 196 1.75 -10.36 2.99
N VAL A 197 2.93 -10.37 3.63
CA VAL A 197 3.02 -10.38 5.11
C VAL A 197 2.32 -9.16 5.71
N LEU A 198 2.55 -7.97 5.16
CA LEU A 198 1.89 -6.74 5.60
C LEU A 198 0.37 -6.81 5.48
N LYS A 199 -0.16 -7.42 4.40
CA LYS A 199 -1.60 -7.69 4.24
C LYS A 199 -2.13 -8.64 5.31
N GLY A 200 -1.38 -9.69 5.66
CA GLY A 200 -1.72 -10.56 6.79
C GLY A 200 -1.79 -9.80 8.12
N VAL A 201 -0.76 -9.00 8.43
CA VAL A 201 -0.70 -8.20 9.66
C VAL A 201 -1.86 -7.21 9.73
N MET A 202 -2.13 -6.49 8.62
CA MET A 202 -3.27 -5.58 8.54
C MET A 202 -4.59 -6.32 8.82
N HIS A 203 -4.74 -7.52 8.26
CA HIS A 203 -5.97 -8.27 8.43
C HIS A 203 -6.20 -8.73 9.88
N GLU A 204 -5.17 -9.22 10.56
CA GLU A 204 -5.28 -9.63 11.97
C GLU A 204 -5.53 -8.45 12.92
N ASN A 205 -4.93 -7.29 12.64
CA ASN A 205 -4.99 -6.14 13.55
C ASN A 205 -6.19 -5.21 13.31
N PHE A 206 -6.78 -5.26 12.11
CA PHE A 206 -7.90 -4.41 11.70
C PHE A 206 -9.08 -5.22 11.16
N PRO A 207 -9.69 -6.11 11.97
CA PRO A 207 -10.78 -6.99 11.52
C PRO A 207 -12.05 -6.23 11.11
N LYS A 208 -12.18 -4.95 11.51
CA LYS A 208 -13.28 -4.07 11.10
C LYS A 208 -13.18 -3.63 9.63
N MET A 209 -12.00 -3.72 9.01
CA MET A 209 -11.81 -3.35 7.60
C MET A 209 -12.48 -4.40 6.72
N THR A 210 -13.45 -3.98 5.89
CA THR A 210 -14.09 -4.89 4.94
C THR A 210 -13.22 -5.08 3.69
N SER A 211 -13.47 -6.15 2.95
CA SER A 211 -12.75 -6.47 1.70
C SER A 211 -13.09 -5.54 0.52
N ILE A 212 -13.88 -4.49 0.71
CA ILE A 212 -14.37 -3.62 -0.38
C ILE A 212 -14.20 -2.13 -0.11
N GLN A 213 -13.76 -1.75 1.10
CA GLN A 213 -13.44 -0.36 1.38
C GLN A 213 -12.24 0.09 0.55
N ARG A 214 -12.29 1.33 0.09
CA ARG A 214 -11.21 1.96 -0.67
C ARG A 214 -10.19 2.62 0.23
N ILE A 215 -9.05 2.93 -0.36
CA ILE A 215 -7.88 3.52 0.28
C ILE A 215 -7.63 4.90 -0.34
N MET A 216 -7.53 5.94 0.47
CA MET A 216 -7.07 7.26 0.04
C MET A 216 -5.55 7.26 0.15
N LYS A 217 -4.87 7.20 -0.99
CA LYS A 217 -3.42 7.21 -1.07
C LYS A 217 -2.96 8.67 -1.26
N LEU A 218 -2.37 9.27 -0.23
CA LEU A 218 -1.75 10.59 -0.32
C LEU A 218 -0.36 10.43 -0.96
N TYR A 219 -0.30 10.53 -2.28
CA TYR A 219 0.88 10.23 -3.07
C TYR A 219 1.26 11.41 -3.97
N ILE A 220 2.51 11.84 -3.87
CA ILE A 220 3.05 12.84 -4.79
C ILE A 220 3.90 12.07 -5.81
N HIS A 221 3.53 12.19 -7.08
CA HIS A 221 4.24 11.56 -8.18
C HIS A 221 5.67 12.06 -8.24
N VAL A 222 6.59 11.12 -8.43
CA VAL A 222 8.00 11.42 -8.69
C VAL A 222 8.28 10.93 -10.10
N ASN A 223 8.77 11.84 -10.94
CA ASN A 223 9.15 11.51 -12.30
C ASN A 223 10.13 10.33 -12.29
N LEU A 224 9.90 9.39 -13.19
CA LEU A 224 10.77 8.24 -13.38
C LEU A 224 11.90 8.65 -14.32
N ASP A 225 13.12 8.65 -13.82
CA ASP A 225 14.30 8.76 -14.67
C ASP A 225 14.74 7.37 -15.12
N GLU A 226 15.58 7.29 -16.14
CA GLU A 226 16.20 6.04 -16.58
C GLU A 226 17.73 6.15 -16.52
N SER A 227 18.38 5.05 -16.15
CA SER A 227 19.83 4.95 -16.27
C SER A 227 20.23 4.95 -17.75
N LYS A 228 21.52 5.10 -18.05
CA LYS A 228 22.03 5.07 -19.44
C LYS A 228 21.68 3.78 -20.19
N CYS A 229 21.47 2.68 -19.46
CA CYS A 229 21.07 1.39 -20.01
C CYS A 229 19.55 1.12 -19.95
N GLY A 230 18.72 2.14 -19.71
CA GLY A 230 17.26 2.03 -19.71
C GLY A 230 16.66 1.35 -18.46
N ILE A 231 17.42 1.25 -17.36
CA ILE A 231 16.89 0.71 -16.10
C ILE A 231 16.22 1.85 -15.32
N PRO A 232 14.94 1.69 -14.90
CA PRO A 232 14.23 2.75 -14.18
C PRO A 232 14.92 3.15 -12.88
N MET A 233 15.07 4.45 -12.66
CA MET A 233 15.61 5.09 -11.46
C MET A 233 14.47 5.80 -10.73
N THR A 234 14.15 5.35 -9.52
CA THR A 234 12.91 5.74 -8.84
C THR A 234 13.06 5.78 -7.33
N SER A 235 12.19 6.52 -6.63
CA SER A 235 12.01 6.31 -5.19
C SER A 235 11.48 4.90 -4.90
N VAL A 236 11.77 4.37 -3.71
CA VAL A 236 11.18 3.11 -3.21
C VAL A 236 9.65 3.20 -3.15
N THR A 237 9.12 4.39 -2.88
CA THR A 237 7.69 4.67 -2.69
C THR A 237 6.94 4.93 -3.97
N ALA A 238 7.62 5.04 -5.12
CA ALA A 238 6.95 5.34 -6.38
C ALA A 238 6.02 4.21 -6.80
N ILE A 239 4.88 4.59 -7.37
CA ILE A 239 3.91 3.67 -7.95
C ILE A 239 4.26 3.49 -9.42
N ASP A 240 4.43 2.24 -9.85
CA ASP A 240 4.67 1.93 -11.26
C ASP A 240 3.42 2.27 -12.09
N PRO A 241 3.50 3.14 -13.11
CA PRO A 241 2.37 3.50 -13.95
C PRO A 241 1.66 2.32 -14.58
N LYS A 242 2.38 1.23 -14.87
CA LYS A 242 1.79 0.01 -15.47
C LYS A 242 0.78 -0.66 -14.55
N VAL A 243 0.90 -0.49 -13.23
CA VAL A 243 -0.06 -1.07 -12.27
C VAL A 243 -1.18 -0.11 -11.87
N MET A 244 -1.03 1.19 -12.10
CA MET A 244 -1.99 2.23 -11.64
C MET A 244 -3.41 2.00 -12.18
N LYS A 245 -3.54 1.63 -13.46
CA LYS A 245 -4.85 1.35 -14.09
C LYS A 245 -5.61 0.17 -13.47
N TYR A 246 -4.93 -0.67 -12.68
CA TYR A 246 -5.54 -1.81 -11.99
C TYR A 246 -5.79 -1.55 -10.50
N MET A 247 -5.46 -0.35 -9.99
CA MET A 247 -5.60 -0.01 -8.58
C MET A 247 -6.97 0.59 -8.26
N VAL A 248 -8.02 -0.13 -8.63
CA VAL A 248 -9.42 0.18 -8.27
C VAL A 248 -9.66 0.30 -6.75
N SER A 249 -8.72 -0.18 -5.94
CA SER A 249 -8.74 -0.03 -4.48
C SER A 249 -8.51 1.40 -4.01
N TYR A 250 -7.95 2.27 -4.84
CA TYR A 250 -7.71 3.68 -4.49
C TYR A 250 -8.92 4.54 -4.81
N THR A 251 -9.14 5.60 -4.02
CA THR A 251 -10.20 6.59 -4.26
C THR A 251 -9.90 7.45 -5.49
N THR A 252 -8.66 7.93 -5.61
CA THR A 252 -8.21 8.78 -6.71
C THR A 252 -8.06 7.98 -8.02
N PRO A 253 -8.55 8.51 -9.15
CA PRO A 253 -8.32 7.93 -10.48
C PRO A 253 -6.83 7.89 -10.86
N PRO A 254 -6.42 7.04 -11.82
CA PRO A 254 -5.03 6.93 -12.27
C PRO A 254 -4.39 8.27 -12.66
N GLU A 255 -5.14 9.16 -13.31
CA GLU A 255 -4.68 10.47 -13.75
C GLU A 255 -4.23 11.35 -12.58
N GLY A 256 -4.96 11.30 -11.46
CA GLY A 256 -4.63 12.07 -10.25
C GLY A 256 -3.43 11.52 -9.48
N LEU A 257 -2.99 10.29 -9.76
CA LEU A 257 -1.77 9.71 -9.18
C LEU A 257 -0.49 10.11 -9.93
N LEU A 258 -0.62 10.90 -11.02
CA LEU A 258 0.49 11.42 -11.83
C LEU A 258 0.90 12.84 -11.42
N LEU A 259 0.22 13.46 -10.45
CA LEU A 259 0.48 14.82 -9.99
C LEU A 259 1.76 14.89 -9.15
N ASN A 260 2.66 15.80 -9.51
CA ASN A 260 4.00 15.93 -8.92
C ASN A 260 4.15 17.16 -8.00
N THR A 261 3.21 18.10 -8.04
CA THR A 261 3.13 19.22 -7.09
C THR A 261 2.42 18.79 -5.81
N LEU A 262 2.95 19.20 -4.66
CA LEU A 262 2.41 18.86 -3.35
C LEU A 262 0.94 19.28 -3.18
N PHE A 263 0.63 20.54 -3.48
CA PHE A 263 -0.71 21.10 -3.35
C PHE A 263 -1.71 20.38 -4.27
N ASP A 264 -1.42 20.35 -5.58
CA ASP A 264 -2.33 19.78 -6.59
C ASP A 264 -2.64 18.30 -6.30
N ALA A 265 -1.60 17.51 -5.97
CA ALA A 265 -1.76 16.09 -5.66
C ALA A 265 -2.64 15.89 -4.41
N LEU A 266 -2.33 16.58 -3.31
CA LEU A 266 -3.08 16.41 -2.07
C LEU A 266 -4.51 16.94 -2.18
N TYR A 267 -4.74 18.04 -2.89
CA TYR A 267 -6.08 18.56 -3.16
C TYR A 267 -6.93 17.51 -3.89
N ILE A 268 -6.41 16.95 -4.98
CA ILE A 268 -7.12 15.93 -5.76
C ILE A 268 -7.34 14.65 -4.94
N HIS A 269 -6.37 14.22 -4.14
CA HIS A 269 -6.56 13.07 -3.24
C HIS A 269 -7.66 13.31 -2.20
N LEU A 270 -7.70 14.51 -1.62
CA LEU A 270 -8.74 14.92 -0.67
C LEU A 270 -10.12 14.97 -1.34
N LEU A 271 -10.24 15.59 -2.52
CA LEU A 271 -11.51 15.71 -3.24
C LEU A 271 -12.16 14.34 -3.50
N PHE A 272 -11.40 13.40 -4.07
CA PHE A 272 -11.88 12.02 -4.28
C PHE A 272 -12.03 11.23 -2.98
N GLY A 273 -11.23 11.53 -1.95
CA GLY A 273 -11.35 10.94 -0.63
C GLY A 273 -12.61 11.37 0.12
N LEU A 274 -12.96 12.66 0.06
CA LEU A 274 -14.16 13.23 0.69
C LEU A 274 -15.44 12.64 0.09
N ARG A 275 -15.45 12.44 -1.23
CA ARG A 275 -16.52 11.74 -1.94
C ARG A 275 -16.72 10.30 -1.43
N GLU A 276 -15.65 9.63 -1.03
CA GLU A 276 -15.71 8.26 -0.52
C GLU A 276 -16.09 8.21 0.97
N ARG A 277 -17.38 8.27 1.28
CA ARG A 277 -17.89 8.15 2.65
C ARG A 277 -17.44 6.87 3.36
N SER A 278 -17.39 5.75 2.63
CA SER A 278 -17.07 4.42 3.17
C SER A 278 -15.56 4.17 3.34
N LEU A 279 -14.72 5.21 3.22
CA LEU A 279 -13.26 5.11 3.23
C LEU A 279 -12.74 4.24 4.37
N GLY A 280 -11.90 3.26 4.03
CA GLY A 280 -11.33 2.34 5.02
C GLY A 280 -9.97 2.76 5.53
N VAL A 281 -9.13 3.34 4.68
CA VAL A 281 -7.73 3.64 5.02
C VAL A 281 -7.27 4.94 4.39
N ILE A 282 -6.49 5.71 5.13
CA ILE A 282 -5.62 6.78 4.58
C ILE A 282 -4.20 6.25 4.59
N GLU A 283 -3.53 6.22 3.44
CA GLU A 283 -2.13 5.80 3.32
C GLU A 283 -1.26 6.95 2.83
N ALA A 284 -0.15 7.20 3.52
CA ALA A 284 0.89 8.14 3.11
C ALA A 284 2.29 7.56 3.37
N SER A 285 3.31 8.06 2.68
CA SER A 285 4.69 7.66 2.99
C SER A 285 5.12 8.13 4.38
N PHE A 286 4.83 9.40 4.72
CA PHE A 286 5.21 10.00 5.99
C PHE A 286 4.03 10.70 6.65
N ILE A 287 4.08 10.80 7.98
CA ILE A 287 3.08 11.47 8.80
C ILE A 287 2.89 12.95 8.40
N MET A 288 3.96 13.62 7.97
CA MET A 288 3.91 15.01 7.51
C MET A 288 2.99 15.19 6.31
N THR A 289 2.93 14.23 5.39
CA THR A 289 2.02 14.30 4.24
C THR A 289 0.56 14.22 4.69
N VAL A 290 0.26 13.48 5.76
CA VAL A 290 -1.08 13.44 6.36
C VAL A 290 -1.41 14.79 7.00
N GLU A 291 -0.48 15.36 7.76
CA GLU A 291 -0.66 16.68 8.36
C GLU A 291 -0.85 17.78 7.31
N GLU A 292 -0.10 17.73 6.21
CA GLU A 292 -0.22 18.67 5.11
C GLU A 292 -1.57 18.54 4.41
N ALA A 293 -2.02 17.31 4.12
CA ALA A 293 -3.32 17.07 3.53
C ALA A 293 -4.44 17.60 4.44
N ILE A 294 -4.30 17.45 5.76
CA ILE A 294 -5.29 18.02 6.69
C ILE A 294 -5.21 19.55 6.72
N ARG A 295 -4.02 20.15 6.62
CA ARG A 295 -3.89 21.61 6.52
C ARG A 295 -4.60 22.14 5.27
N ILE A 296 -4.36 21.52 4.11
CA ILE A 296 -5.04 21.85 2.84
C ILE A 296 -6.55 21.64 2.99
N LEU A 297 -6.99 20.53 3.59
CA LEU A 297 -8.41 20.30 3.87
C LEU A 297 -9.01 21.45 4.68
N MET A 298 -8.32 21.97 5.68
CA MET A 298 -8.83 23.04 6.54
C MET A 298 -8.76 24.42 5.90
N SER A 299 -7.79 24.70 5.01
CA SER A 299 -7.67 25.99 4.33
C SER A 299 -8.54 26.09 3.09
N GLU A 300 -8.72 24.99 2.36
CA GLU A 300 -9.42 24.94 1.06
C GLU A 300 -10.79 24.25 1.13
N TRP A 301 -11.38 24.11 2.32
CA TRP A 301 -12.61 23.33 2.47
C TRP A 301 -13.79 23.88 1.66
N GLU A 302 -13.88 25.20 1.47
CA GLU A 302 -14.93 25.84 0.68
C GLU A 302 -14.84 25.42 -0.79
N ASN A 303 -13.64 25.47 -1.36
CA ASN A 303 -13.35 25.01 -2.72
C ASN A 303 -13.61 23.50 -2.86
N LEU A 304 -13.16 22.69 -1.89
CA LEU A 304 -13.38 21.24 -1.89
C LEU A 304 -14.88 20.87 -1.81
N VAL A 305 -15.66 21.60 -1.02
CA VAL A 305 -17.12 21.38 -0.91
C VAL A 305 -17.82 21.77 -2.20
N GLU A 306 -17.47 22.91 -2.80
CA GLU A 306 -18.07 23.34 -4.06
C GLU A 306 -17.73 22.38 -5.19
N ASP A 307 -16.47 21.99 -5.35
CA ASP A 307 -16.04 21.00 -6.33
C ASP A 307 -16.73 19.65 -6.15
N LEU A 308 -16.89 19.20 -4.90
CA LEU A 308 -17.60 17.98 -4.59
C LEU A 308 -19.09 18.09 -4.97
N LYS A 309 -19.70 19.25 -4.80
CA LYS A 309 -21.10 19.52 -5.07
C LYS A 309 -21.40 19.60 -6.57
N THR A 310 -20.53 20.24 -7.35
CA THR A 310 -20.74 20.52 -8.79
C THR A 310 -20.05 19.52 -9.71
N GLY A 311 -19.06 18.78 -9.21
CA GLY A 311 -18.19 17.92 -10.04
C GLY A 311 -17.11 18.69 -10.79
N THR A 312 -16.81 19.94 -10.38
CA THR A 312 -15.72 20.75 -10.94
C THR A 312 -14.41 20.54 -10.19
N ILE A 313 -13.36 21.24 -10.64
CA ILE A 313 -12.08 21.30 -9.94
C ILE A 313 -11.69 22.76 -9.85
N TYR A 314 -11.34 23.22 -8.65
CA TYR A 314 -10.89 24.57 -8.37
C TYR A 314 -9.75 25.01 -9.30
N GLU A 315 -9.80 26.25 -9.76
CA GLU A 315 -8.82 26.81 -10.72
C GLU A 315 -7.43 26.99 -10.11
N GLY A 316 -7.32 27.08 -8.78
CA GLY A 316 -6.01 27.08 -8.10
C GLY A 316 -5.26 25.74 -8.16
N VAL A 317 -5.90 24.67 -8.67
CA VAL A 317 -5.26 23.38 -8.93
C VAL A 317 -4.73 23.35 -10.35
N HIS A 318 -3.42 23.33 -10.53
CA HIS A 318 -2.81 23.44 -11.85
C HIS A 318 -2.79 22.08 -12.56
N LEU A 319 -3.66 21.91 -13.55
CA LEU A 319 -3.85 20.65 -14.29
C LEU A 319 -3.80 20.87 -15.79
N GLU A 320 -3.14 19.96 -16.51
CA GLU A 320 -3.24 19.87 -17.96
C GLU A 320 -4.70 19.68 -18.40
N PRO A 321 -5.14 20.28 -19.53
CA PRO A 321 -6.56 20.25 -19.94
C PRO A 321 -7.16 18.85 -20.03
N ASN A 322 -6.40 17.90 -20.58
CA ASN A 322 -6.83 16.50 -20.71
C ASN A 322 -6.99 15.82 -19.33
N MET A 323 -6.09 16.11 -18.39
CA MET A 323 -6.15 15.58 -17.03
C MET A 323 -7.32 16.16 -16.25
N ARG A 324 -7.52 17.48 -16.34
CA ARG A 324 -8.68 18.17 -15.76
C ARG A 324 -9.99 17.57 -16.27
N SER A 325 -10.12 17.41 -17.59
CA SER A 325 -11.29 16.78 -18.21
C SER A 325 -11.52 15.34 -17.70
N ALA A 326 -10.47 14.52 -17.62
CA ALA A 326 -10.57 13.14 -17.12
C ALA A 326 -11.00 13.07 -15.64
N LEU A 327 -10.44 13.93 -14.79
CA LEU A 327 -10.77 13.98 -13.37
C LEU A 327 -12.19 14.54 -13.13
N SER A 328 -12.60 15.61 -13.82
CA SER A 328 -13.98 16.11 -13.75
C SER A 328 -14.98 15.06 -14.25
N LYS A 329 -14.66 14.34 -15.33
CA LYS A 329 -15.48 13.20 -15.79
C LYS A 329 -15.61 12.10 -14.73
N ALA A 330 -14.53 11.82 -13.98
CA ALA A 330 -14.57 10.86 -12.88
C ALA A 330 -15.39 11.37 -11.69
N LEU A 331 -15.46 12.68 -11.45
CA LEU A 331 -16.36 13.29 -10.46
C LEU A 331 -17.83 13.21 -10.90
N GLY A 332 -18.10 13.24 -12.21
CA GLY A 332 -19.46 13.21 -12.74
C GLY A 332 -20.19 14.51 -12.43
N ASN A 333 -21.49 14.44 -12.11
CA ASN A 333 -22.31 15.63 -11.83
C ASN A 333 -22.20 16.14 -10.37
N GLY A 334 -21.10 15.80 -9.68
CA GLY A 334 -20.94 16.05 -8.24
C GLY A 334 -21.80 15.16 -7.34
N ASP A 335 -21.76 15.46 -6.04
CA ASP A 335 -22.52 14.80 -4.97
C ASP A 335 -22.94 15.84 -3.92
N VAL A 336 -24.07 16.50 -4.17
CA VAL A 336 -24.62 17.55 -3.30
C VAL A 336 -24.89 17.04 -1.88
N ALA A 337 -25.40 15.81 -1.75
CA ALA A 337 -25.71 15.24 -0.44
C ALA A 337 -24.46 15.04 0.40
N ARG A 338 -23.40 14.52 -0.23
CA ARG A 338 -22.11 14.34 0.44
C ARG A 338 -21.40 15.67 0.70
N ALA A 339 -21.47 16.64 -0.21
CA ALA A 339 -20.89 17.97 -0.04
C ALA A 339 -21.48 18.69 1.19
N ASN A 340 -22.81 18.70 1.32
CA ASN A 340 -23.49 19.30 2.47
C ASN A 340 -23.10 18.61 3.79
N GLU A 341 -22.95 17.28 3.79
CA GLU A 341 -22.49 16.55 4.97
C GLU A 341 -21.06 16.94 5.35
N VAL A 342 -20.15 16.99 4.37
CA VAL A 342 -18.76 17.39 4.59
C VAL A 342 -18.68 18.81 5.15
N GLU A 343 -19.43 19.75 4.58
CA GLU A 343 -19.50 21.13 5.07
C GLU A 343 -19.90 21.20 6.54
N VAL A 344 -20.99 20.51 6.92
CA VAL A 344 -21.47 20.48 8.31
C VAL A 344 -20.40 19.94 9.26
N GLU A 345 -19.65 18.91 8.86
CA GLU A 345 -18.64 18.31 9.74
C GLU A 345 -17.35 19.12 9.85
N ILE A 346 -16.93 19.81 8.77
CA ILE A 346 -15.73 20.66 8.77
C ILE A 346 -15.97 21.92 9.62
N ARG A 347 -17.16 22.55 9.53
CA ARG A 347 -17.52 23.75 10.32
C ARG A 347 -17.46 23.54 11.84
N LYS A 348 -17.54 22.30 12.32
CA LYS A 348 -17.37 21.94 13.75
C LYS A 348 -15.92 22.04 14.24
N GLY A 349 -14.97 22.28 13.35
CA GLY A 349 -13.56 22.45 13.66
C GLY A 349 -12.72 21.18 13.53
N PRO A 350 -11.39 21.29 13.70
CA PRO A 350 -10.44 20.26 13.30
C PRO A 350 -10.39 19.03 14.21
N ILE A 351 -10.77 19.14 15.48
CA ILE A 351 -10.59 18.07 16.47
C ILE A 351 -11.45 16.86 16.11
N GLY A 352 -10.88 15.70 15.84
CA GLY A 352 -11.60 14.48 15.48
C GLY A 352 -12.22 14.46 14.07
N ILE A 353 -11.86 15.42 13.23
CA ILE A 353 -12.44 15.63 11.88
C ILE A 353 -12.35 14.39 10.99
N VAL A 354 -11.26 13.62 11.07
CA VAL A 354 -11.05 12.42 10.24
C VAL A 354 -12.17 11.41 10.45
N LYS A 355 -12.57 11.14 11.70
CA LYS A 355 -13.61 10.14 11.99
C LYS A 355 -15.00 10.64 11.63
N ARG A 356 -15.25 11.94 11.77
CA ARG A 356 -16.53 12.55 11.39
C ARG A 356 -16.74 12.53 9.88
N LEU A 357 -15.70 12.86 9.11
CA LEU A 357 -15.73 12.79 7.66
C LEU A 357 -15.80 11.35 7.15
N TRP A 358 -15.07 10.42 7.78
CA TRP A 358 -15.01 9.01 7.38
C TRP A 358 -15.38 8.07 8.54
N PRO A 359 -16.68 7.84 8.80
CA PRO A 359 -17.12 7.04 9.94
C PRO A 359 -16.62 5.58 9.92
N ASN A 360 -16.33 5.06 8.72
CA ASN A 360 -15.87 3.68 8.53
C ASN A 360 -14.34 3.54 8.42
N ILE A 361 -13.58 4.62 8.65
CA ILE A 361 -12.11 4.54 8.62
C ILE A 361 -11.60 3.57 9.69
N ALA A 362 -10.69 2.69 9.28
CA ALA A 362 -10.09 1.66 10.13
C ALA A 362 -8.74 2.13 10.70
N PHE A 363 -7.89 2.75 9.88
CA PHE A 363 -6.60 3.30 10.32
C PHE A 363 -6.01 4.29 9.31
N ILE A 364 -4.98 5.01 9.77
CA ILE A 364 -4.08 5.80 8.92
C ILE A 364 -2.71 5.12 8.92
N GLY A 365 -2.25 4.72 7.74
CA GLY A 365 -0.96 4.07 7.52
C GLY A 365 0.09 5.06 7.03
N CYS A 366 1.06 5.39 7.88
CA CYS A 366 2.19 6.25 7.53
C CYS A 366 3.41 5.99 8.41
N ILE A 367 4.58 6.46 7.97
CA ILE A 367 5.81 6.43 8.77
C ILE A 367 5.86 7.67 9.67
N ASP A 368 6.02 7.46 10.97
CA ASP A 368 6.27 8.53 11.96
C ASP A 368 7.67 8.39 12.55
N ASN A 369 8.61 9.16 12.00
CA ASN A 369 9.98 9.22 12.49
C ASN A 369 10.22 10.36 13.49
N LEU A 370 9.31 11.34 13.52
CA LEU A 370 9.45 12.57 14.31
C LEU A 370 8.64 12.52 15.61
N GLY A 371 7.91 11.44 15.87
CA GLY A 371 7.09 11.29 17.07
C GLY A 371 5.85 12.18 17.06
N ARG A 372 5.30 12.49 15.89
CA ARG A 372 4.13 13.39 15.73
C ARG A 372 2.79 12.69 15.93
N LYS A 373 2.78 11.36 16.09
CA LYS A 373 1.57 10.58 16.37
C LYS A 373 0.69 11.16 17.50
N PRO A 374 1.21 11.54 18.68
CA PRO A 374 0.37 12.08 19.75
C PRO A 374 -0.37 13.35 19.33
N TYR A 375 0.30 14.22 18.56
CA TYR A 375 -0.32 15.45 18.03
C TYR A 375 -1.49 15.13 17.11
N LEU A 376 -1.32 14.23 16.12
CA LEU A 376 -2.43 13.78 15.27
C LEU A 376 -3.57 13.14 16.09
N GLN A 377 -3.22 12.40 17.14
CA GLN A 377 -4.17 11.70 18.02
C GLN A 377 -4.98 12.62 18.93
N THR A 378 -4.49 13.80 19.29
CA THR A 378 -5.23 14.75 20.13
C THR A 378 -5.93 15.83 19.31
N THR A 379 -5.54 15.99 18.05
CA THR A 379 -6.13 16.95 17.12
C THR A 379 -7.05 16.25 16.13
N PHE A 380 -6.62 16.04 14.89
CA PHE A 380 -7.46 15.69 13.75
C PHE A 380 -7.99 14.25 13.79
N ALA A 381 -7.22 13.33 14.35
CA ALA A 381 -7.55 11.90 14.42
C ALA A 381 -7.91 11.45 15.86
N ALA A 382 -8.46 12.37 16.66
CA ALA A 382 -8.95 12.09 18.00
C ALA A 382 -9.93 10.91 18.03
N GLY A 383 -9.67 9.96 18.94
CA GLY A 383 -10.54 8.81 19.21
C GLY A 383 -10.11 7.46 18.62
N GLU A 384 -9.43 7.39 17.47
CA GLU A 384 -9.20 6.08 16.81
C GLU A 384 -7.92 5.94 15.95
N PHE A 385 -6.91 6.82 16.09
CA PHE A 385 -5.66 6.63 15.34
C PHE A 385 -4.87 5.41 15.86
N ARG A 386 -5.10 4.26 15.23
CA ARG A 386 -4.29 3.06 15.36
C ARG A 386 -3.19 3.10 14.31
N SER A 387 -2.07 3.74 14.65
CA SER A 387 -0.86 3.62 13.84
C SER A 387 -0.50 2.14 13.66
N THR A 388 -0.21 1.75 12.43
CA THR A 388 0.47 0.49 12.08
C THR A 388 1.93 0.51 12.57
N ARG A 389 2.15 0.84 13.84
CA ARG A 389 3.39 0.50 14.55
C ARG A 389 3.73 -0.95 14.25
N THR A 390 2.77 -1.87 14.15
CA THR A 390 3.03 -3.29 13.88
C THR A 390 3.72 -3.58 12.53
N ALA A 391 3.46 -2.82 11.47
CA ALA A 391 4.12 -3.05 10.17
C ALA A 391 5.52 -2.41 10.13
N THR A 392 5.59 -1.16 10.59
CA THR A 392 6.82 -0.37 10.54
C THR A 392 7.76 -0.71 11.69
N LEU A 393 7.28 -1.03 12.91
CA LEU A 393 8.07 -1.68 13.97
C LEU A 393 8.36 -3.13 13.66
N ALA A 394 7.49 -3.93 13.03
CA ALA A 394 7.96 -5.25 12.59
C ALA A 394 9.17 -5.05 11.68
N LEU A 395 9.14 -4.15 10.70
CA LEU A 395 10.29 -3.86 9.85
C LEU A 395 11.47 -3.17 10.57
N LYS A 396 11.22 -2.25 11.52
CA LYS A 396 12.23 -1.49 12.29
C LYS A 396 12.87 -2.33 13.42
N GLU A 397 12.11 -3.20 14.08
CA GLU A 397 12.53 -4.18 15.10
C GLU A 397 13.11 -5.45 14.46
N LEU A 398 12.69 -5.82 13.24
CA LEU A 398 13.39 -6.79 12.38
C LEU A 398 14.66 -6.18 11.77
N LYS A 399 15.04 -4.92 12.05
CA LYS A 399 16.15 -4.21 11.38
C LYS A 399 16.14 -4.27 9.84
N VAL A 400 15.01 -4.64 9.24
CA VAL A 400 14.76 -4.54 7.81
C VAL A 400 14.39 -3.08 7.54
N SER A 401 15.41 -2.23 7.47
CA SER A 401 15.27 -0.89 6.90
C SER A 401 14.71 -1.04 5.47
N THR A 402 13.41 -0.80 5.30
CA THR A 402 12.92 -0.35 4.01
C THR A 402 13.47 1.06 3.86
N CYS A 403 14.39 1.26 2.91
CA CYS A 403 15.06 2.53 2.61
C CYS A 403 14.12 3.72 2.89
N GLY A 404 14.36 4.42 3.99
CA GLY A 404 13.36 5.34 4.54
C GLY A 404 13.76 6.15 5.78
N HIS A 405 14.82 5.78 6.53
CA HIS A 405 15.78 6.66 7.24
C HIS A 405 16.38 6.03 8.51
N SER A 406 17.71 5.90 8.51
CA SER A 406 18.59 6.51 9.51
C SER A 406 19.87 6.95 8.78
N MET A 407 19.83 8.09 8.10
CA MET A 407 21.02 8.75 7.57
C MET A 407 21.48 9.81 8.58
N THR A 408 21.93 9.34 9.74
CA THR A 408 22.89 10.05 10.58
C THR A 408 24.03 9.08 10.82
N THR A 409 25.12 9.30 10.07
CA THR A 409 26.43 8.63 10.20
C THR A 409 26.47 7.08 10.17
N ARG A 410 27.21 6.58 9.18
CA ARG A 410 27.61 5.17 8.93
C ARG A 410 26.56 4.24 8.29
N ASN A 411 26.99 3.67 7.17
CA ASN A 411 26.52 2.46 6.50
C ASN A 411 25.37 2.62 5.49
N SER A 412 25.76 2.88 4.25
CA SER A 412 24.92 2.90 3.06
C SER A 412 25.36 1.78 2.10
N PHE A 413 24.91 0.55 2.32
CA PHE A 413 24.95 -0.55 1.34
C PHE A 413 24.03 -1.73 1.72
N LEU A 414 22.91 -1.45 2.37
CA LEU A 414 22.15 -2.50 3.05
C LEU A 414 21.00 -3.11 2.26
N SER A 415 20.66 -2.75 1.01
CA SER A 415 19.48 -3.36 0.36
C SER A 415 19.70 -4.82 -0.09
N THR A 416 20.92 -5.20 -0.48
CA THR A 416 21.27 -6.59 -0.85
C THR A 416 21.79 -7.38 0.36
N MET A 417 22.40 -6.70 1.34
CA MET A 417 22.75 -7.25 2.66
C MET A 417 21.63 -7.14 3.71
N GLN A 418 20.44 -6.62 3.36
CA GLN A 418 19.29 -6.48 4.27
C GLN A 418 18.73 -7.84 4.68
N GLN A 419 19.08 -8.84 3.88
CA GLN A 419 18.86 -10.24 4.14
C GLN A 419 19.78 -10.79 5.25
N PHE A 420 20.82 -10.05 5.65
CA PHE A 420 21.95 -10.55 6.44
C PHE A 420 22.19 -9.83 7.80
N LEU A 421 21.63 -8.64 8.06
CA LEU A 421 21.87 -7.92 9.33
C LEU A 421 20.68 -7.93 10.31
N ASN A 422 20.27 -9.13 10.73
CA ASN A 422 19.50 -9.33 11.97
C ASN A 422 20.43 -9.65 13.16
N LEU A 423 21.43 -8.80 13.39
CA LEU A 423 22.23 -8.80 14.62
C LEU A 423 21.60 -7.84 15.64
N PHE A 424 20.75 -8.37 16.53
CA PHE A 424 20.70 -8.01 17.95
C PHE A 424 20.19 -9.19 18.79
N GLN A 425 20.73 -9.25 20.01
CA GLN A 425 20.86 -10.40 20.90
C GLN A 425 19.56 -11.14 21.26
N ARG A 426 19.68 -12.48 21.39
CA ARG A 426 18.68 -13.46 21.88
C ARG A 426 17.91 -13.00 23.15
N LYS A 427 18.55 -12.22 24.03
CA LYS A 427 17.94 -11.68 25.26
C LYS A 427 16.92 -10.55 25.03
N GLN A 428 17.03 -9.77 23.95
CA GLN A 428 16.01 -8.76 23.58
C GLN A 428 14.81 -9.42 22.90
N TRP A 429 15.04 -10.40 22.01
CA TRP A 429 13.99 -11.17 21.34
C TRP A 429 13.07 -11.90 22.33
N MET A 430 13.62 -12.57 23.34
CA MET A 430 12.81 -13.24 24.37
C MET A 430 12.01 -12.25 25.23
N LYS A 431 12.56 -11.07 25.57
CA LYS A 431 11.82 -10.00 26.27
C LYS A 431 10.71 -9.38 25.42
N ILE A 432 10.89 -9.30 24.10
CA ILE A 432 9.89 -8.79 23.13
C ILE A 432 8.76 -9.80 22.93
N ILE A 433 9.10 -11.08 22.74
CA ILE A 433 8.10 -12.16 22.66
C ILE A 433 7.32 -12.27 23.98
N HIS A 434 7.97 -12.18 25.14
CA HIS A 434 7.25 -12.15 26.43
C HIS A 434 6.35 -10.91 26.57
N ARG A 435 6.83 -9.70 26.24
CA ARG A 435 6.00 -8.49 26.28
C ARG A 435 4.80 -8.53 25.34
N HIS A 436 4.92 -9.13 24.15
CA HIS A 436 3.84 -9.21 23.17
C HIS A 436 2.92 -10.42 23.38
N VAL A 437 3.42 -11.55 23.86
CA VAL A 437 2.58 -12.69 24.26
C VAL A 437 1.80 -12.37 25.55
N SER A 438 2.35 -11.59 26.49
CA SER A 438 1.61 -11.09 27.65
C SER A 438 0.56 -10.04 27.26
N PHE A 439 0.79 -9.24 26.21
CA PHE A 439 -0.24 -8.34 25.63
C PHE A 439 -1.33 -9.11 24.86
N MET A 440 -1.04 -10.33 24.39
CA MET A 440 -2.01 -11.25 23.78
C MET A 440 -2.80 -12.09 24.80
N LYS A 441 -2.35 -12.17 26.06
CA LYS A 441 -3.05 -12.88 27.16
C LYS A 441 -3.81 -11.96 28.12
N LEU A 442 -3.69 -10.64 27.97
CA LEU A 442 -4.58 -9.66 28.62
C LEU A 442 -5.64 -9.20 27.62
N LYS A 443 -6.51 -10.15 27.27
CA LYS A 443 -7.90 -9.89 26.89
C LYS A 443 -8.74 -11.06 27.34
#